data_AF-X1STI5-F1
#
_entry.id   AF-X1STI5-F1
#
_cell.length_a   1.000
_cell.length_b   1.000
_cell.length_c   1.000
_cell.angle_alpha   90.00
_cell.angle_beta   90.00
_cell.angle_gamma   90.00
#
_symmetry.space_group_name_H-M   'P 1'
#
loop_
_entity.id
_entity.type
_entity.pdbx_description
1 polymer ?
#
loop_
_entity_poly.entity_id
_entity_poly.type
_entity_poly.pdbx_seq_one_letter_code
_entity_poly.pdbx_strand_id
1 'polypeptide(L)'
;VEVVGSKTGFRKVEIKGGQLLVNGVPIMIKGVNRHEHEPETGRVVSEKYMIKDIQIMKRFNINAVRTSHYPNVPRWYELCDEHGLYVVDEANIESHGMGYDPDKTLGNNPEWKEAHLDRTISMVERDKNHPCIIIWSLGNEAGDGVNFGATYQWIKNRDPSRPVQYERALTGPHTDIVCPMYRTVQDLEEYLKKGLENRPLIM
;
A
#
# COMPACT_ATOMS: atom_id res chain seq x y z
N VAL A 1 37.02 -3.89 4.54
CA VAL A 1 36.32 -2.62 4.23
C VAL A 1 35.09 -2.98 3.43
N GLU A 2 33.91 -2.53 3.86
CA GLU A 2 32.61 -2.76 3.19
C GLU A 2 32.12 -1.45 2.55
N VAL A 3 31.50 -1.53 1.39
CA VAL A 3 30.88 -0.39 0.69
C VAL A 3 29.46 -0.77 0.29
N VAL A 4 28.48 0.03 0.70
CA VAL A 4 27.06 -0.11 0.39
C VAL A 4 26.51 1.20 -0.17
N GLY A 5 25.48 1.13 -1.03
CA GLY A 5 24.87 2.31 -1.61
C GLY A 5 23.46 2.06 -2.14
N SER A 6 22.65 3.12 -2.19
CA SER A 6 21.32 3.13 -2.79
C SER A 6 21.08 4.48 -3.47
N LYS A 7 20.12 4.53 -4.41
CA LYS A 7 19.64 5.81 -4.95
C LYS A 7 18.80 6.53 -3.89
N THR A 8 18.82 7.85 -3.92
CA THR A 8 18.07 8.71 -2.98
C THR A 8 17.16 9.65 -3.75
N GLY A 9 15.90 9.75 -3.32
CA GLY A 9 14.95 10.73 -3.83
C GLY A 9 14.49 11.66 -2.72
N PHE A 10 14.71 12.97 -2.88
CA PHE A 10 14.23 13.96 -1.92
C PHE A 10 12.73 14.13 -2.06
N ARG A 11 11.97 13.61 -1.08
CA ARG A 11 10.54 13.84 -1.00
C ARG A 11 10.02 13.82 0.44
N LYS A 12 8.87 14.43 0.64
CA LYS A 12 8.06 14.32 1.86
C LYS A 12 6.64 13.93 1.48
N VAL A 13 6.12 12.88 2.12
CA VAL A 13 4.70 12.48 1.99
C VAL A 13 4.00 12.87 3.27
N GLU A 14 2.83 13.48 3.17
CA GLU A 14 2.02 13.81 4.35
C GLU A 14 0.54 13.85 4.01
N ILE A 15 -0.30 13.59 5.00
CA ILE A 15 -1.73 13.88 4.92
C ILE A 15 -1.97 15.20 5.64
N LYS A 16 -2.54 16.18 4.93
CA LYS A 16 -2.81 17.50 5.46
C LYS A 16 -4.10 18.05 4.86
N GLY A 17 -4.99 18.56 5.71
CA GLY A 17 -6.28 19.09 5.27
C GLY A 17 -7.15 18.07 4.52
N GLY A 18 -7.08 16.79 4.91
CA GLY A 18 -7.83 15.71 4.24
C GLY A 18 -7.31 15.31 2.87
N GLN A 19 -6.09 15.72 2.49
CA GLN A 19 -5.48 15.39 1.20
C GLN A 19 -4.18 14.62 1.39
N LEU A 20 -3.82 13.78 0.41
CA LEU A 20 -2.49 13.17 0.29
C LEU A 20 -1.57 14.11 -0.49
N LEU A 21 -0.48 14.55 0.15
CA LEU A 21 0.46 15.50 -0.42
C LEU A 21 1.82 14.84 -0.64
N VAL A 22 2.49 15.22 -1.73
CA VAL A 22 3.91 14.99 -1.96
C VAL A 22 4.58 16.34 -2.14
N ASN A 23 5.59 16.63 -1.31
CA ASN A 23 6.30 17.92 -1.30
C ASN A 23 5.38 19.13 -1.13
N GLY A 24 4.34 18.99 -0.30
CA GLY A 24 3.36 20.05 -0.05
C GLY A 24 2.33 20.28 -1.15
N VAL A 25 2.34 19.45 -2.21
CA VAL A 25 1.37 19.53 -3.32
C VAL A 25 0.40 18.35 -3.23
N PRO A 26 -0.92 18.57 -3.23
CA PRO A 26 -1.89 17.48 -3.28
C PRO A 26 -1.78 16.73 -4.62
N ILE A 27 -1.70 15.41 -4.55
CA ILE A 27 -1.55 14.57 -5.75
C ILE A 27 -2.86 13.86 -6.10
N MET A 28 -3.10 13.70 -7.40
CA MET A 28 -4.17 12.83 -7.91
C MET A 28 -3.58 11.46 -8.22
N ILE A 29 -4.12 10.41 -7.60
CA ILE A 29 -3.74 9.03 -7.89
C ILE A 29 -4.45 8.58 -9.16
N LYS A 30 -3.67 8.24 -10.20
CA LYS A 30 -4.11 7.66 -11.46
C LYS A 30 -3.48 6.27 -11.54
N GLY A 31 -3.99 5.38 -10.70
CA GLY A 31 -3.35 4.13 -10.36
C GLY A 31 -3.92 2.90 -11.05
N VAL A 32 -3.16 1.80 -10.96
CA VAL A 32 -3.63 0.44 -11.27
C VAL A 32 -3.12 -0.53 -10.19
N ASN A 33 -3.85 -1.63 -10.00
CA ASN A 33 -3.34 -2.78 -9.25
C ASN A 33 -2.50 -3.64 -10.20
N ARG A 34 -1.33 -4.09 -9.76
CA ARG A 34 -0.45 -4.97 -10.54
C ARG A 34 -0.07 -6.19 -9.73
N HIS A 35 -0.54 -7.35 -10.18
CA HIS A 35 0.05 -8.64 -9.81
C HIS A 35 1.31 -8.90 -10.63
N GLU A 36 2.34 -9.48 -10.00
CA GLU A 36 3.42 -10.12 -10.74
C GLU A 36 2.89 -11.30 -11.55
N HIS A 37 2.85 -11.13 -12.87
CA HIS A 37 2.42 -12.17 -13.79
C HIS A 37 3.10 -11.99 -15.15
N GLU A 38 3.73 -13.05 -15.62
CA GLU A 38 4.19 -13.22 -16.99
C GLU A 38 3.51 -14.47 -17.57
N PRO A 39 3.01 -14.45 -18.83
CA PRO A 39 2.18 -15.53 -19.35
C PRO A 39 2.82 -16.92 -19.25
N GLU A 40 4.12 -17.03 -19.49
CA GLU A 40 4.80 -18.32 -19.62
C GLU A 40 5.42 -18.82 -18.31
N THR A 41 5.74 -17.91 -17.40
CA THR A 41 6.48 -18.19 -16.17
C THR A 41 5.67 -17.88 -14.91
N GLY A 42 4.43 -17.41 -15.06
CA GLY A 42 3.53 -17.08 -13.97
C GLY A 42 4.12 -15.97 -13.09
N ARG A 43 4.38 -16.28 -11.82
CA ARG A 43 4.84 -15.30 -10.82
C ARG A 43 6.33 -14.94 -10.97
N VAL A 44 7.10 -15.71 -11.75
CA VAL A 44 8.51 -15.41 -12.05
C VAL A 44 8.57 -14.43 -13.20
N VAL A 45 8.49 -13.13 -12.90
CA VAL A 45 8.47 -12.07 -13.92
C VAL A 45 9.88 -11.62 -14.26
N SER A 46 10.21 -11.59 -15.54
CA SER A 46 11.50 -11.07 -16.02
C SER A 46 11.58 -9.54 -15.93
N GLU A 47 12.78 -8.98 -15.78
CA GLU A 47 12.99 -7.52 -15.81
C GLU A 47 12.47 -6.88 -17.10
N LYS A 48 12.60 -7.59 -18.23
CA LYS A 48 12.02 -7.16 -19.51
C LYS A 48 10.52 -6.93 -19.40
N TYR A 49 9.78 -7.81 -18.73
CA TYR A 49 8.34 -7.66 -18.53
C TYR A 49 8.02 -6.56 -17.50
N MET A 50 8.81 -6.42 -16.43
CA MET A 50 8.68 -5.30 -15.49
C MET A 50 8.80 -3.94 -16.22
N ILE A 51 9.84 -3.77 -17.04
CA ILE A 51 10.04 -2.54 -17.83
C ILE A 51 8.89 -2.35 -18.84
N LYS A 52 8.44 -3.43 -19.49
CA LYS A 52 7.30 -3.37 -20.43
C LYS A 52 6.04 -2.86 -19.74
N ASP A 53 5.71 -3.37 -18.55
CA ASP A 53 4.57 -2.91 -17.76
C ASP A 53 4.67 -1.41 -17.45
N ILE A 54 5.82 -0.96 -16.94
CA ILE A 54 6.08 0.46 -16.64
C ILE A 54 5.91 1.32 -17.90
N GLN A 55 6.49 0.90 -19.03
CA GLN A 55 6.38 1.66 -20.27
C GLN A 55 4.94 1.77 -20.78
N ILE A 56 4.13 0.72 -20.60
CA ILE A 56 2.71 0.76 -20.94
C ILE A 56 2.00 1.72 -20.00
N MET A 57 2.18 1.59 -18.68
CA MET A 57 1.57 2.48 -17.69
C MET A 57 1.85 3.96 -18.01
N LYS A 58 3.12 4.30 -18.26
CA LYS A 58 3.54 5.67 -18.58
C LYS A 58 2.96 6.17 -19.90
N ARG A 59 2.88 5.32 -20.93
CA ARG A 59 2.24 5.66 -22.23
C ARG A 59 0.74 5.96 -22.08
N PHE A 60 0.10 5.37 -21.08
CA PHE A 60 -1.34 5.53 -20.80
C PHE A 60 -1.62 6.45 -19.60
N ASN A 61 -0.70 7.35 -19.26
CA ASN A 61 -0.86 8.38 -18.22
C ASN A 61 -1.11 7.86 -16.79
N ILE A 62 -0.78 6.59 -16.51
CA ILE A 62 -0.79 6.03 -15.16
C ILE A 62 0.41 6.58 -14.40
N ASN A 63 0.18 7.01 -13.15
CA ASN A 63 1.21 7.57 -12.28
C ASN A 63 1.44 6.77 -11.00
N ALA A 64 0.62 5.76 -10.71
CA ALA A 64 0.68 5.00 -9.48
C ALA A 64 0.43 3.50 -9.71
N VAL A 65 0.99 2.67 -8.84
CA VAL A 65 0.80 1.22 -8.82
C VAL A 65 0.61 0.73 -7.39
N ARG A 66 -0.39 -0.12 -7.16
CA ARG A 66 -0.49 -0.93 -5.94
C ARG A 66 0.03 -2.34 -6.21
N THR A 67 0.93 -2.83 -5.36
CA THR A 67 1.48 -4.20 -5.45
C THR A 67 0.48 -5.21 -4.90
N SER A 68 -0.61 -5.42 -5.64
CA SER A 68 -1.68 -6.35 -5.28
C SER A 68 -1.17 -7.80 -5.28
N HIS A 69 -1.21 -8.57 -4.20
CA HIS A 69 -1.51 -8.20 -2.81
C HIS A 69 -0.36 -8.65 -1.90
N TYR A 70 0.85 -8.29 -2.30
CA TYR A 70 2.11 -8.70 -1.69
C TYR A 70 3.27 -7.82 -2.20
N PRO A 71 4.40 -7.77 -1.47
CA PRO A 71 5.57 -7.05 -1.95
C PRO A 71 6.16 -7.77 -3.18
N ASN A 72 6.51 -7.02 -4.22
CA ASN A 72 7.12 -7.56 -5.44
C ASN A 72 8.62 -7.85 -5.24
N VAL A 73 9.30 -8.34 -6.27
CA VAL A 73 10.78 -8.49 -6.24
C VAL A 73 11.46 -7.12 -6.06
N PRO A 74 12.58 -7.02 -5.30
CA PRO A 74 13.26 -5.74 -5.02
C PRO A 74 13.56 -4.89 -6.26
N ARG A 75 13.90 -5.54 -7.37
CA ARG A 75 14.18 -4.87 -8.65
C ARG A 75 13.01 -4.03 -9.18
N TRP A 76 11.76 -4.39 -8.85
CA TRP A 76 10.57 -3.62 -9.22
C TRP A 76 10.60 -2.20 -8.65
N TYR A 77 10.97 -2.05 -7.37
CA TYR A 77 10.99 -0.75 -6.69
C TYR A 77 12.12 0.15 -7.20
N GLU A 78 13.28 -0.42 -7.52
CA GLU A 78 14.36 0.30 -8.19
C GLU A 78 13.91 0.88 -9.54
N LEU A 79 13.15 0.10 -10.32
CA LEU A 79 12.61 0.56 -11.61
C LEU A 79 11.51 1.63 -11.41
N CYS A 80 10.66 1.50 -10.38
CA CYS A 80 9.68 2.53 -10.04
C CYS A 80 10.33 3.84 -9.59
N ASP A 81 11.43 3.77 -8.83
CA ASP A 81 12.25 4.94 -8.48
C ASP A 81 12.82 5.62 -9.72
N GLU A 82 13.36 4.84 -10.66
CA GLU A 82 14.00 5.34 -11.88
C GLU A 82 13.00 5.96 -12.87
N HIS A 83 11.84 5.34 -13.05
CA HIS A 83 10.85 5.75 -14.05
C HIS A 83 9.75 6.67 -13.52
N GLY A 84 9.71 6.89 -12.20
CA GLY A 84 8.75 7.76 -11.54
C GLY A 84 7.33 7.18 -11.59
N LEU A 85 7.05 6.27 -10.65
CA LEU A 85 5.72 5.79 -10.32
C LEU A 85 5.54 5.89 -8.81
N TYR A 86 4.38 6.38 -8.35
CA TYR A 86 4.00 6.26 -6.95
C TYR A 86 3.62 4.81 -6.64
N VAL A 87 4.09 4.28 -5.52
CA VAL A 87 3.86 2.89 -5.13
C VAL A 87 3.11 2.83 -3.80
N VAL A 88 2.04 2.05 -3.79
CA VAL A 88 1.47 1.45 -2.57
C VAL A 88 2.09 0.07 -2.45
N ASP A 89 2.96 -0.10 -1.46
CA ASP A 89 3.57 -1.40 -1.17
C ASP A 89 2.75 -2.11 -0.09
N GLU A 90 2.39 -3.36 -0.35
CA GLU A 90 1.35 -4.07 0.40
C GLU A 90 1.87 -5.35 1.03
N ALA A 91 1.62 -5.52 2.33
CA ALA A 91 2.02 -6.73 3.03
C ALA A 91 1.30 -7.94 2.43
N ASN A 92 2.00 -9.08 2.36
CA ASN A 92 1.46 -10.33 1.81
C ASN A 92 0.46 -10.97 2.79
N ILE A 93 -0.66 -10.31 3.08
CA ILE A 93 -1.68 -10.76 4.04
C ILE A 93 -3.03 -10.68 3.34
N GLU A 94 -3.58 -11.85 3.04
CA GLU A 94 -4.96 -11.98 2.59
C GLU A 94 -5.57 -13.26 3.18
N SER A 95 -6.75 -13.13 3.78
CA SER A 95 -7.48 -14.27 4.36
C SER A 95 -8.96 -14.21 4.01
N HIS A 96 -9.28 -13.77 2.78
CA HIS A 96 -10.65 -13.57 2.30
C HIS A 96 -11.51 -14.81 2.56
N GLY A 97 -10.97 -16.00 2.30
CA GLY A 97 -11.68 -17.27 2.51
C GLY A 97 -12.13 -17.57 3.95
N MET A 98 -11.59 -16.87 4.96
CA MET A 98 -12.00 -17.01 6.36
C MET A 98 -13.22 -16.15 6.71
N GLY A 99 -13.58 -15.19 5.85
CA GLY A 99 -14.61 -14.19 6.12
C GLY A 99 -14.17 -13.12 7.12
N TYR A 100 -15.08 -12.18 7.42
CA TYR A 100 -14.78 -10.96 8.18
C TYR A 100 -15.49 -10.88 9.53
N ASP A 101 -16.16 -11.96 9.94
CA ASP A 101 -16.78 -12.08 11.27
C ASP A 101 -15.69 -11.96 12.36
N PRO A 102 -15.82 -11.04 13.34
CA PRO A 102 -14.80 -10.83 14.39
C PRO A 102 -14.42 -12.08 15.17
N ASP A 103 -15.31 -13.08 15.26
CA ASP A 103 -15.06 -14.34 15.97
C ASP A 103 -14.33 -15.39 15.10
N LYS A 104 -14.22 -15.16 13.79
CA LYS A 104 -13.64 -16.09 12.82
C LYS A 104 -12.43 -15.54 12.08
N THR A 105 -12.41 -14.23 11.84
CA THR A 105 -11.38 -13.58 11.05
C THR A 105 -10.00 -13.73 11.71
N LEU A 106 -8.99 -14.02 10.89
CA LEU A 106 -7.61 -14.10 11.36
C LEU A 106 -7.07 -12.71 11.76
N GLY A 107 -7.65 -11.62 11.25
CA GLY A 107 -7.30 -10.25 11.66
C GLY A 107 -7.59 -9.93 13.13
N ASN A 108 -8.48 -10.71 13.78
CA ASN A 108 -8.87 -10.52 15.17
C ASN A 108 -8.50 -11.70 16.09
N ASN A 109 -7.86 -12.75 15.57
CA ASN A 109 -7.40 -13.88 16.36
C ASN A 109 -5.96 -13.63 16.90
N PRO A 110 -5.76 -13.46 18.22
CA PRO A 110 -4.44 -13.14 18.78
C PRO A 110 -3.34 -14.18 18.51
N GLU A 111 -3.68 -15.44 18.25
CA GLU A 111 -2.71 -16.49 17.91
C GLU A 111 -1.98 -16.19 16.59
N TRP A 112 -2.62 -15.43 15.70
CA TRP A 112 -2.06 -15.05 14.40
C TRP A 112 -1.28 -13.73 14.42
N LYS A 113 -1.15 -13.08 15.59
CA LYS A 113 -0.50 -11.77 15.72
C LYS A 113 0.92 -11.75 15.17
N GLU A 114 1.73 -12.73 15.56
CA GLU A 114 3.14 -12.80 15.15
C GLU A 114 3.28 -13.03 13.63
N ALA A 115 2.37 -13.78 13.02
CA ALA A 115 2.36 -13.98 11.57
C ALA A 115 1.99 -12.70 10.79
N HIS A 116 1.08 -11.87 11.32
CA HIS A 116 0.77 -10.56 10.73
C HIS A 116 1.95 -9.61 10.87
N LEU A 117 2.54 -9.53 12.08
CA LEU A 117 3.71 -8.70 12.33
C LEU A 117 4.90 -9.10 11.45
N ASP A 118 5.22 -10.39 11.32
CA ASP A 118 6.33 -10.87 10.49
C ASP A 118 6.23 -10.39 9.04
N ARG A 119 5.05 -10.53 8.42
CA ARG A 119 4.78 -10.10 7.04
C ARG A 119 4.88 -8.59 6.88
N THR A 120 4.35 -7.83 7.84
CA THR A 120 4.45 -6.37 7.84
C THR A 120 5.88 -5.88 8.03
N ILE A 121 6.60 -6.44 9.01
CA ILE A 121 7.99 -6.09 9.34
C ILE A 121 8.89 -6.38 8.14
N SER A 122 8.74 -7.56 7.54
CA SER A 122 9.55 -7.99 6.40
C SER A 122 9.41 -7.05 5.19
N MET A 123 8.19 -6.60 4.88
CA MET A 123 7.96 -5.62 3.81
C MET A 123 8.65 -4.28 4.13
N VAL A 124 8.31 -3.68 5.27
CA VAL A 124 8.79 -2.32 5.58
C VAL A 124 10.30 -2.30 5.73
N GLU A 125 10.89 -3.26 6.44
CA GLU A 125 12.35 -3.27 6.64
C GLU A 125 13.12 -3.48 5.35
N ARG A 126 12.59 -4.25 4.40
CA ARG A 126 13.22 -4.45 3.09
C ARG A 126 13.17 -3.16 2.27
N ASP A 127 12.03 -2.49 2.23
CA ASP A 127 11.73 -1.51 1.18
C ASP A 127 11.71 -0.03 1.64
N LYS A 128 11.90 0.24 2.94
CA LYS A 128 11.82 1.58 3.57
C LYS A 128 12.63 2.71 2.91
N ASN A 129 13.66 2.38 2.13
CA ASN A 129 14.54 3.37 1.50
C ASN A 129 14.08 3.80 0.10
N HIS A 130 13.07 3.14 -0.49
CA HIS A 130 12.59 3.49 -1.84
C HIS A 130 11.71 4.75 -1.82
N PRO A 131 12.09 5.83 -2.54
CA PRO A 131 11.27 7.02 -2.67
C PRO A 131 9.99 6.82 -3.47
N CYS A 132 9.89 5.83 -4.37
CA CYS A 132 8.65 5.55 -5.10
C CYS A 132 7.50 5.14 -4.16
N ILE A 133 7.80 4.44 -3.07
CA ILE A 133 6.81 4.00 -2.09
C ILE A 133 6.32 5.21 -1.32
N ILE A 134 5.04 5.55 -1.47
CA ILE A 134 4.42 6.68 -0.75
C ILE A 134 3.42 6.23 0.30
N ILE A 135 2.95 4.98 0.25
CA ILE A 135 1.96 4.43 1.20
C ILE A 135 2.35 2.98 1.53
N TRP A 136 2.22 2.61 2.79
CA TRP A 136 2.23 1.21 3.21
C TRP A 136 0.79 0.68 3.30
N SER A 137 0.53 -0.50 2.78
CA SER A 137 -0.74 -1.20 2.97
C SER A 137 -0.58 -2.41 3.89
N LEU A 138 -1.49 -2.57 4.85
CA LEU A 138 -1.43 -3.66 5.82
C LEU A 138 -1.78 -5.04 5.22
N GLY A 139 -2.30 -5.08 4.00
CA GLY A 139 -2.75 -6.29 3.32
C GLY A 139 -4.05 -6.06 2.57
N ASN A 140 -4.73 -7.14 2.22
CA ASN A 140 -5.98 -7.12 1.47
C ASN A 140 -6.99 -8.07 2.12
N GLU A 141 -8.27 -7.67 2.21
CA GLU A 141 -9.41 -8.56 2.49
C GLU A 141 -9.16 -9.64 3.59
N ALA A 142 -8.61 -9.24 4.73
CA ALA A 142 -8.25 -10.15 5.83
C ALA A 142 -9.04 -9.87 7.13
N GLY A 143 -10.21 -9.22 7.01
CA GLY A 143 -10.99 -8.68 8.12
C GLY A 143 -10.26 -7.56 8.87
N ASP A 144 -10.73 -7.16 10.04
CA ASP A 144 -10.03 -6.19 10.89
C ASP A 144 -10.01 -6.70 12.33
N GLY A 145 -9.12 -6.17 13.17
CA GLY A 145 -9.01 -6.58 14.57
C GLY A 145 -7.67 -6.26 15.21
N VAL A 146 -7.41 -6.93 16.34
CA VAL A 146 -6.23 -6.68 17.18
C VAL A 146 -4.90 -6.86 16.44
N ASN A 147 -4.84 -7.74 15.42
CA ASN A 147 -3.62 -7.97 14.66
C ASN A 147 -3.29 -6.80 13.74
N PHE A 148 -4.31 -6.22 13.08
CA PHE A 148 -4.15 -5.03 12.24
C PHE A 148 -3.87 -3.77 13.07
N GLY A 149 -4.40 -3.69 14.30
CA GLY A 149 -4.00 -2.67 15.26
C GLY A 149 -2.52 -2.76 15.63
N ALA A 150 -2.01 -3.98 15.86
CA ALA A 150 -0.60 -4.21 16.15
C ALA A 150 0.32 -3.85 14.97
N THR A 151 -0.02 -4.27 13.75
CA THR A 151 0.78 -3.96 12.55
C THR A 151 0.74 -2.46 12.23
N TYR A 152 -0.42 -1.82 12.32
CA TYR A 152 -0.56 -0.37 12.15
C TYR A 152 0.37 0.38 13.12
N GLN A 153 0.24 0.11 14.43
CA GLN A 153 1.04 0.79 15.45
C GLN A 153 2.54 0.56 15.25
N TRP A 154 2.94 -0.66 14.85
CA TRP A 154 4.33 -0.94 14.55
C TRP A 154 4.86 -0.09 13.38
N ILE A 155 4.14 -0.01 12.26
CA ILE A 155 4.56 0.84 11.13
C ILE A 155 4.63 2.31 11.55
N LYS A 156 3.61 2.82 12.26
CA LYS A 156 3.60 4.22 12.70
C LYS A 156 4.79 4.57 13.60
N ASN A 157 5.23 3.62 14.43
CA ASN A 157 6.42 3.79 15.26
C ASN A 157 7.72 3.67 14.46
N ARG A 158 7.75 2.78 13.45
CA ARG A 158 8.98 2.43 12.73
C ARG A 158 9.31 3.36 11.57
N ASP A 159 8.30 3.74 10.79
CA ASP A 159 8.40 4.62 9.63
C ASP A 159 7.25 5.64 9.63
N PRO A 160 7.37 6.73 10.41
CA PRO A 160 6.38 7.81 10.39
C PRO A 160 6.43 8.66 9.13
N SER A 161 7.33 8.39 8.17
CA SER A 161 7.51 9.21 6.96
C SER A 161 6.48 8.94 5.85
N ARG A 162 5.64 7.90 6.03
CA ARG A 162 4.61 7.48 5.08
C ARG A 162 3.27 7.22 5.78
N PRO A 163 2.13 7.54 5.16
CA PRO A 163 0.82 7.08 5.61
C PRO A 163 0.66 5.55 5.46
N VAL A 164 -0.23 5.00 6.28
CA VAL A 164 -0.63 3.59 6.25
C VAL A 164 -2.09 3.49 5.80
N GLN A 165 -2.40 2.57 4.88
CA GLN A 165 -3.76 2.29 4.46
C GLN A 165 -4.16 0.84 4.75
N TYR A 166 -5.44 0.61 5.00
CA TYR A 166 -6.03 -0.73 5.01
C TYR A 166 -7.52 -0.66 4.75
N GLU A 167 -8.00 -1.32 3.68
CA GLU A 167 -9.38 -1.17 3.22
C GLU A 167 -10.39 -1.70 4.23
N ARG A 168 -10.10 -2.86 4.83
CA ARG A 168 -11.01 -3.51 5.78
C ARG A 168 -11.14 -2.77 7.11
N ALA A 169 -10.22 -1.83 7.40
CA ALA A 169 -10.38 -0.91 8.52
C ALA A 169 -11.54 0.07 8.30
N LEU A 170 -12.08 0.21 7.08
CA LEU A 170 -13.15 1.14 6.73
C LEU A 170 -12.78 2.58 7.13
N THR A 171 -13.48 3.11 8.13
CA THR A 171 -13.23 4.41 8.76
C THR A 171 -12.69 4.28 10.19
N GLY A 172 -12.30 3.07 10.58
CA GLY A 172 -11.67 2.74 11.85
C GLY A 172 -10.26 3.32 12.00
N PRO A 173 -9.61 3.08 13.15
CA PRO A 173 -8.34 3.73 13.50
C PRO A 173 -7.10 3.13 12.80
N HIS A 174 -7.20 1.93 12.22
CA HIS A 174 -6.05 1.22 11.62
C HIS A 174 -5.74 1.68 10.18
N THR A 175 -6.14 2.90 9.81
CA THR A 175 -5.87 3.47 8.48
C THR A 175 -5.82 5.00 8.51
N ASP A 176 -4.82 5.56 7.82
CA ASP A 176 -4.67 6.99 7.58
C ASP A 176 -5.44 7.44 6.31
N ILE A 177 -5.79 6.49 5.43
CA ILE A 177 -6.47 6.73 4.15
C ILE A 177 -7.73 5.84 4.09
N VAL A 178 -8.88 6.43 3.82
CA VAL A 178 -10.10 5.66 3.60
C VAL A 178 -10.06 5.13 2.16
N CYS A 179 -9.91 3.82 2.00
CA CYS A 179 -9.60 3.23 0.69
C CYS A 179 -10.59 2.16 0.21
N PRO A 180 -11.90 2.47 0.14
CA PRO A 180 -12.92 1.47 -0.16
C PRO A 180 -12.83 1.00 -1.62
N MET A 181 -13.17 -0.26 -1.87
CA MET A 181 -13.20 -0.80 -3.22
C MET A 181 -14.57 -0.63 -3.89
N TYR A 182 -14.56 -0.35 -5.19
CA TYR A 182 -15.73 -0.41 -6.08
C TYR A 182 -16.96 0.41 -5.61
N ARG A 183 -16.74 1.55 -4.96
CA ARG A 183 -17.84 2.42 -4.49
C ARG A 183 -18.47 3.22 -5.62
N THR A 184 -19.75 3.53 -5.44
CA THR A 184 -20.51 4.37 -6.36
C THR A 184 -20.14 5.85 -6.18
N VAL A 185 -20.44 6.69 -7.17
CA VAL A 185 -20.25 8.14 -7.03
C VAL A 185 -21.08 8.70 -5.87
N GLN A 186 -22.28 8.17 -5.64
CA GLN A 186 -23.13 8.55 -4.52
C GLN A 186 -22.46 8.28 -3.17
N ASP A 187 -21.81 7.12 -3.02
CA ASP A 187 -21.05 6.81 -1.81
C ASP A 187 -19.92 7.81 -1.55
N LEU A 188 -19.24 8.26 -2.61
CA LEU A 188 -18.17 9.26 -2.51
C LEU A 188 -18.73 10.62 -2.07
N GLU A 189 -19.86 11.05 -2.64
CA GLU A 189 -20.53 12.27 -2.21
C GLU A 189 -20.97 12.20 -0.74
N GLU A 190 -21.47 11.04 -0.30
CA GLU A 190 -21.84 10.83 1.10
C GLU A 190 -20.64 10.92 2.04
N TYR A 191 -19.49 10.33 1.66
CA TYR A 191 -18.25 10.48 2.42
C TYR A 191 -17.86 11.95 2.58
N LEU A 192 -17.91 12.72 1.48
CA LEU A 192 -17.58 14.15 1.50
C LEU A 192 -18.58 14.96 2.35
N LYS A 193 -19.87 14.65 2.28
CA LYS A 193 -20.93 15.33 3.07
C LYS A 193 -20.79 15.08 4.57
N LYS A 194 -20.30 13.91 4.96
CA LYS A 194 -20.07 13.61 6.38
C LYS A 194 -19.06 14.56 6.99
N GLY A 195 -18.09 15.09 6.22
CA GLY A 195 -17.22 16.20 6.64
C GLY A 195 -16.37 15.96 7.89
N LEU A 196 -16.30 14.72 8.37
CA LEU A 196 -15.81 14.38 9.71
C LEU A 196 -14.45 13.68 9.71
N GLU A 197 -13.96 13.24 8.56
CA GLU A 197 -12.73 12.47 8.46
C GLU A 197 -11.67 13.31 7.78
N ASN A 198 -10.69 13.82 8.54
CA ASN A 198 -9.51 14.53 8.05
C ASN A 198 -8.56 13.64 7.22
N ARG A 199 -9.10 12.58 6.60
CA ARG A 199 -8.41 11.56 5.80
C ARG A 199 -8.89 11.64 4.34
N PRO A 200 -7.97 11.53 3.37
CA PRO A 200 -8.37 11.41 1.97
C PRO A 200 -9.09 10.08 1.72
N LEU A 201 -9.98 10.07 0.71
CA LEU A 201 -10.54 8.86 0.14
C LEU A 201 -9.86 8.55 -1.20
N ILE A 202 -9.31 7.35 -1.34
CA ILE A 202 -8.61 6.90 -2.55
C ILE A 202 -9.09 5.50 -2.92
N MET A 203 -9.56 5.29 -4.16
CA MET A 203 -9.94 3.98 -4.69
C MET A 203 -8.87 3.43 -5.64
#